data_AF-A0A2E3USF8-F1
#
_entry.id   AF-A0A2E3USF8-F1
#
_cell.length_a   1.000
_cell.length_b   1.000
_cell.length_c   1.000
_cell.angle_alpha   90.00
_cell.angle_beta   90.00
_cell.angle_gamma   90.00
#
_symmetry.space_group_name_H-M   'P 1'
#
loop_
_entity.id
_entity.type
_entity.pdbx_description
1 polymer ?
#
loop_
_entity_poly.entity_id
_entity_poly.type
_entity_poly.pdbx_seq_one_letter_code
_entity_poly.pdbx_strand_id
1 'polypeptide(L)'
;MKIVIFVINLLFVLYYGYVSYVFYNLYQNTCQCKKLEDFKKTWNFHYISVVSPLFFVYGLFNLKNSVQSQKGGSMYHNVIIMVSLGYLASFLNDFAILNLLNTMEHKECPCQTKHRKRLTGMTYVKLVSNIVFYLGFIHVFDTKMFQKIKKRVQRRNIKG
;
A
#
# COMPACT_ATOMS: atom_id res chain seq x y z
N MET A 1 -10.31 -8.72 14.74
CA MET A 1 -10.13 -7.51 13.92
C MET A 1 -8.91 -6.67 14.32
N LYS A 2 -8.65 -6.40 15.62
CA LYS A 2 -7.48 -5.63 16.06
C LYS A 2 -6.12 -6.24 15.66
N ILE A 3 -5.95 -7.55 15.85
CA ILE A 3 -4.76 -8.29 15.40
C ILE A 3 -4.57 -8.18 13.89
N VAL A 4 -5.65 -8.26 13.12
CA VAL A 4 -5.63 -8.13 11.65
C VAL A 4 -5.13 -6.74 11.24
N ILE A 5 -5.64 -5.68 11.87
CA ILE A 5 -5.18 -4.29 11.61
C ILE A 5 -3.69 -4.13 11.95
N PHE A 6 -3.25 -4.70 13.08
CA PHE A 6 -1.85 -4.67 13.47
C PHE A 6 -0.96 -5.40 12.45
N VAL A 7 -1.33 -6.61 12.03
CA VAL A 7 -0.60 -7.40 11.03
C VAL A 7 -0.54 -6.67 9.69
N ILE A 8 -1.64 -6.05 9.25
CA ILE A 8 -1.68 -5.25 8.02
C ILE A 8 -0.69 -4.07 8.10
N ASN A 9 -0.73 -3.30 9.19
CA ASN A 9 0.19 -2.17 9.37
C ASN A 9 1.65 -2.63 9.44
N LEU A 10 1.93 -3.76 10.10
CA LEU A 10 3.27 -4.33 10.16
C LEU A 10 3.77 -4.74 8.78
N LEU A 11 2.95 -5.43 7.98
CA LEU A 11 3.28 -5.80 6.60
C LEU A 11 3.52 -4.56 5.73
N PHE A 12 2.73 -3.51 5.90
CA PHE A 12 2.90 -2.24 5.21
C PHE A 12 4.26 -1.59 5.54
N VAL A 13 4.62 -1.52 6.82
CA VAL A 13 5.91 -0.99 7.29
C VAL A 13 7.07 -1.80 6.73
N LEU A 14 7.02 -3.13 6.83
CA LEU A 14 8.08 -4.00 6.33
C LEU A 14 8.26 -3.87 4.81
N TYR A 15 7.15 -3.78 4.07
CA TYR A 15 7.18 -3.60 2.62
C TYR A 15 7.83 -2.27 2.22
N TYR A 16 7.35 -1.14 2.76
CA TYR A 16 7.90 0.18 2.39
C TYR A 16 9.31 0.43 2.95
N GLY A 17 9.66 -0.20 4.08
CA GLY A 17 11.03 -0.25 4.57
C GLY A 17 11.96 -0.95 3.57
N TYR A 18 11.52 -2.10 3.03
CA TYR A 18 12.28 -2.81 2.02
C TYR A 18 12.35 -2.06 0.68
N VAL A 19 11.25 -1.43 0.22
CA VAL A 19 11.27 -0.54 -0.96
C VAL A 19 12.32 0.56 -0.78
N SER A 20 12.29 1.26 0.36
CA SER A 20 13.21 2.35 0.67
C SER A 20 14.66 1.86 0.69
N TYR A 21 14.92 0.68 1.26
CA TYR A 21 16.24 0.04 1.24
C TYR A 21 16.74 -0.25 -0.19
N VAL A 22 15.89 -0.82 -1.06
CA VAL A 22 16.27 -1.12 -2.44
C VAL A 22 16.57 0.17 -3.22
N PHE A 23 15.73 1.19 -3.07
CA PHE A 23 15.91 2.47 -3.74
C PHE A 23 17.11 3.26 -3.22
N TYR A 24 17.42 3.17 -1.92
CA TYR A 24 18.66 3.70 -1.36
C TYR A 24 19.89 3.05 -2.00
N ASN A 25 19.92 1.71 -2.14
CA ASN A 25 21.01 1.00 -2.79
C ASN A 25 21.13 1.36 -4.29
N LEU A 26 20.01 1.57 -4.98
CA LEU A 26 20.01 2.06 -6.35
C LEU A 26 20.53 3.50 -6.43
N TYR A 27 20.19 4.35 -5.47
CA TYR A 27 20.71 5.72 -5.40
C TYR A 27 22.23 5.74 -5.20
N GLN A 28 22.77 4.88 -4.34
CA GLN A 28 24.21 4.76 -4.13
C GLN A 28 24.97 4.23 -5.37
N ASN A 29 24.27 3.62 -6.34
CA ASN A 29 24.87 3.07 -7.57
C ASN A 29 26.11 2.19 -7.30
N THR A 30 26.02 1.25 -6.36
CA THR A 30 27.13 0.36 -5.97
C THR A 30 27.67 -0.50 -7.12
N CYS A 31 26.88 -0.66 -8.18
CA CYS A 31 27.18 -1.38 -9.42
C CYS A 31 27.82 -0.50 -10.51
N GLN A 32 28.03 0.80 -10.25
CA GLN A 32 28.64 1.77 -11.19
C GLN A 32 28.00 1.79 -12.60
N CYS A 33 26.69 1.60 -12.69
CA CYS A 33 26.00 1.56 -13.97
C CYS A 33 25.65 2.97 -14.45
N LYS A 34 26.16 3.35 -15.64
CA LYS A 34 25.84 4.65 -16.26
C LYS A 34 24.35 4.81 -16.59
N LYS A 35 23.70 3.73 -17.06
CA LYS A 35 22.25 3.73 -17.35
C LYS A 35 21.41 4.05 -16.10
N LEU A 36 21.91 3.71 -14.91
CA LEU A 36 21.20 4.01 -13.65
C LEU A 36 21.15 5.51 -13.37
N GLU A 37 22.18 6.27 -13.76
CA GLU A 37 22.18 7.73 -13.63
C GLU A 37 21.08 8.39 -14.47
N ASP A 38 20.79 7.84 -15.66
CA ASP A 38 19.69 8.30 -16.49
C ASP A 38 18.33 7.99 -15.84
N PHE A 39 18.20 6.82 -15.20
CA PHE A 39 17.00 6.48 -14.44
C PHE A 39 16.79 7.39 -13.23
N LYS A 40 17.86 7.75 -12.51
CA LYS A 40 17.78 8.65 -11.34
C LYS A 40 17.21 10.02 -11.69
N LYS A 41 17.46 10.51 -12.92
CA LYS A 41 16.92 11.79 -13.41
C LYS A 41 15.44 11.73 -13.77
N THR A 42 14.85 10.54 -13.89
CA THR A 42 13.43 10.41 -14.22
C THR A 42 12.57 10.84 -13.05
N TRP A 43 11.46 11.52 -13.34
CA TRP A 43 10.49 11.91 -12.31
C TRP A 43 9.98 10.70 -11.52
N ASN A 44 9.80 9.56 -12.17
CA ASN A 44 9.34 8.33 -11.52
C ASN A 44 10.33 7.84 -10.44
N PHE A 45 11.64 7.88 -10.71
CA PHE A 45 12.66 7.52 -9.70
C PHE A 45 12.64 8.47 -8.51
N HIS A 46 12.57 9.78 -8.75
CA HIS A 46 12.48 10.78 -7.67
C HIS A 46 11.20 10.61 -6.84
N TYR A 47 10.06 10.44 -7.51
CA TYR A 47 8.77 10.22 -6.88
C TYR A 47 8.84 9.02 -5.92
N ILE A 48 9.26 7.85 -6.40
CA ILE A 48 9.32 6.64 -5.58
C ILE A 48 10.31 6.80 -4.42
N SER A 49 11.47 7.42 -4.66
CA SER A 49 12.52 7.62 -3.66
C SER A 49 12.10 8.54 -2.51
N VAL A 50 11.15 9.46 -2.74
CA VAL A 50 10.63 10.37 -1.71
C VAL A 50 9.36 9.80 -1.07
N VAL A 51 8.44 9.29 -1.88
CA VAL A 51 7.11 8.86 -1.42
C VAL A 51 7.18 7.54 -0.64
N SER A 52 8.07 6.61 -1.01
CA SER A 52 8.18 5.33 -0.30
C SER A 52 8.67 5.49 1.15
N PRO A 53 9.68 6.32 1.46
CA PRO A 53 10.03 6.67 2.84
C PRO A 53 8.90 7.36 3.60
N LEU A 54 8.12 8.24 2.95
CA LEU A 54 6.96 8.87 3.60
C LEU A 54 5.90 7.84 3.99
N PHE A 55 5.61 6.87 3.12
CA PHE A 55 4.73 5.76 3.46
C PHE A 55 5.29 4.89 4.58
N PHE A 56 6.60 4.64 4.60
CA PHE A 56 7.23 3.92 5.70
C PHE A 56 7.04 4.63 7.05
N VAL A 57 7.31 5.94 7.11
CA VAL A 57 7.13 6.76 8.32
C VAL A 57 5.65 6.81 8.72
N TYR A 58 4.74 7.00 7.76
CA TYR A 58 3.30 6.96 8.01
C TYR A 58 2.85 5.61 8.58
N GLY A 59 3.37 4.51 8.03
CA GLY A 59 3.13 3.16 8.54
C GLY A 59 3.60 2.97 9.98
N LEU A 60 4.80 3.49 10.32
CA LEU A 60 5.32 3.44 11.69
C LEU A 60 4.44 4.22 12.66
N PHE A 61 3.99 5.41 12.26
CA PHE A 61 3.06 6.22 13.05
C PHE A 61 1.74 5.49 13.31
N ASN A 62 1.14 4.89 12.27
CA ASN A 62 -0.09 4.11 12.39
C ASN A 62 0.08 2.84 13.23
N LEU A 63 1.24 2.17 13.12
CA LEU A 63 1.56 1.00 13.93
C LEU A 63 1.63 1.38 15.41
N LYS A 64 2.32 2.48 15.75
CA LYS A 64 2.40 3.02 17.11
C LYS A 64 1.01 3.36 17.66
N ASN A 65 0.19 4.06 16.88
CA ASN A 65 -1.17 4.42 17.29
C ASN A 65 -2.06 3.19 17.46
N SER A 66 -1.91 2.16 16.61
CA SER A 66 -2.67 0.92 16.71
C SER A 66 -2.38 0.16 18.03
N VAL A 67 -1.17 0.28 18.57
CA VAL A 67 -0.79 -0.28 19.88
C VAL A 67 -1.38 0.56 21.02
N GLN A 68 -1.36 1.90 20.91
CA GLN A 68 -1.86 2.81 21.95
C GLN A 68 -3.40 2.86 22.03
N SER A 69 -4.10 2.85 20.90
CA SER A 69 -5.57 2.86 20.80
C SER A 69 -6.24 1.56 21.28
N GLN A 70 -5.47 0.60 21.80
CA GLN A 70 -6.04 -0.59 22.46
C GLN A 70 -6.87 -0.26 23.71
N LYS A 71 -6.81 0.98 24.23
CA LYS A 71 -7.46 1.41 25.49
C LYS A 71 -8.84 2.09 25.39
N GLY A 72 -9.49 2.29 24.23
CA GLY A 72 -10.90 2.74 24.22
C GLY A 72 -11.51 3.22 22.90
N GLY A 73 -12.77 2.83 22.64
CA GLY A 73 -13.84 3.57 21.93
C GLY A 73 -13.70 4.03 20.46
N SER A 74 -14.62 3.55 19.59
CA SER A 74 -15.19 4.18 18.38
C SER A 74 -14.31 4.89 17.32
N MET A 75 -13.01 4.58 17.17
CA MET A 75 -12.21 5.07 16.02
C MET A 75 -12.40 4.30 14.70
N TYR A 76 -13.27 3.29 14.67
CA TYR A 76 -13.32 2.31 13.59
C TYR A 76 -13.60 2.90 12.19
N HIS A 77 -14.51 3.87 12.06
CA HIS A 77 -14.85 4.47 10.76
C HIS A 77 -13.77 5.42 10.24
N ASN A 78 -13.14 6.23 11.10
CA ASN A 78 -12.03 7.09 10.68
C ASN A 78 -10.81 6.26 10.30
N VAL A 79 -10.55 5.17 11.03
CA VAL A 79 -9.50 4.20 10.67
C VAL A 79 -9.80 3.53 9.35
N ILE A 80 -11.05 3.11 9.09
CA ILE A 80 -11.44 2.57 7.77
C ILE A 80 -11.21 3.60 6.66
N ILE A 81 -11.67 4.85 6.82
CA ILE A 81 -11.55 5.88 5.77
C ILE A 81 -10.09 6.23 5.50
N MET A 82 -9.27 6.38 6.56
CA MET A 82 -7.82 6.58 6.41
C MET A 82 -7.15 5.39 5.72
N VAL A 83 -7.56 4.17 6.07
CA VAL A 83 -7.11 2.95 5.40
C VAL A 83 -7.51 2.99 3.92
N SER A 84 -8.76 3.29 3.57
CA SER A 84 -9.23 3.33 2.19
C SER A 84 -8.48 4.35 1.33
N LEU A 85 -8.26 5.58 1.83
CA LEU A 85 -7.53 6.63 1.11
C LEU A 85 -6.02 6.35 1.04
N GLY A 86 -5.43 5.88 2.14
CA GLY A 86 -4.02 5.47 2.18
C GLY A 86 -3.72 4.30 1.23
N TYR A 87 -4.69 3.40 1.04
CA TYR A 87 -4.58 2.29 0.10
C TYR A 87 -4.57 2.74 -1.36
N LEU A 88 -5.36 3.75 -1.74
CA LEU A 88 -5.35 4.28 -3.11
C LEU A 88 -3.98 4.89 -3.44
N ALA A 89 -3.45 5.73 -2.56
CA ALA A 89 -2.14 6.33 -2.74
C ALA A 89 -1.02 5.27 -2.73
N SER A 90 -1.12 4.25 -1.86
CA SER A 90 -0.23 3.10 -1.88
C SER A 90 -0.26 2.36 -3.22
N PHE A 91 -1.45 2.18 -3.81
CA PHE A 91 -1.62 1.48 -5.09
C PHE A 91 -0.94 2.22 -6.24
N LEU A 92 -1.10 3.55 -6.30
CA LEU A 92 -0.41 4.39 -7.29
C LEU A 92 1.11 4.29 -7.15
N ASN A 93 1.63 4.31 -5.93
CA ASN A 93 3.07 4.16 -5.70
C ASN A 93 3.58 2.75 -6.03
N ASP A 94 2.81 1.70 -5.77
CA ASP A 94 3.14 0.33 -6.18
C ASP A 94 3.21 0.20 -7.70
N PHE A 95 2.28 0.83 -8.42
CA PHE A 95 2.32 0.88 -9.89
C PHE A 95 3.55 1.63 -10.40
N ALA A 96 3.88 2.78 -9.79
CA ALA A 96 5.09 3.54 -10.11
C ALA A 96 6.36 2.69 -9.94
N ILE A 97 6.46 1.94 -8.83
CA ILE A 97 7.54 0.98 -8.54
C ILE A 97 7.64 -0.06 -9.65
N LEU A 98 6.55 -0.76 -9.96
CA LEU A 98 6.56 -1.80 -11.01
C LEU A 98 6.96 -1.23 -12.36
N ASN A 99 6.42 -0.08 -12.74
CA ASN A 99 6.75 0.56 -14.01
C ASN A 99 8.25 0.87 -14.10
N LEU A 100 8.84 1.43 -13.04
CA LEU A 100 10.27 1.72 -13.03
C LEU A 100 11.12 0.43 -13.08
N LEU A 101 10.80 -0.57 -12.26
CA LEU A 101 11.55 -1.82 -12.19
C LEU A 101 11.50 -2.59 -13.51
N ASN A 102 10.33 -2.65 -14.15
CA ASN A 102 10.15 -3.26 -15.47
C ASN A 102 10.94 -2.49 -16.54
N THR A 103 10.92 -1.15 -16.50
CA THR A 103 11.70 -0.34 -17.45
C THR A 103 13.20 -0.58 -17.27
N MET A 104 13.68 -0.71 -16.03
CA MET A 104 15.08 -1.04 -15.73
C MET A 104 15.46 -2.46 -16.17
N GLU A 105 14.52 -3.40 -16.14
CA GLU A 105 14.71 -4.77 -16.62
C GLU A 105 14.79 -4.79 -18.15
N HIS A 106 13.85 -4.12 -18.81
CA HIS A 106 13.82 -4.01 -20.27
C HIS A 106 15.06 -3.31 -20.85
N LYS A 107 15.63 -2.33 -20.14
CA LYS A 107 16.89 -1.68 -20.55
C LYS A 107 18.15 -2.41 -20.09
N GLU A 108 18.02 -3.62 -19.55
CA GLU A 108 19.10 -4.51 -19.12
C GLU A 108 20.06 -3.84 -18.11
N CYS A 109 19.52 -3.15 -17.10
CA CYS A 109 20.35 -2.60 -16.03
C CYS A 109 20.80 -3.74 -15.10
N PRO A 110 22.11 -4.02 -14.95
CA PRO A 110 22.62 -5.14 -14.14
C PRO A 110 22.56 -4.87 -12.63
N CYS A 111 22.18 -3.66 -12.21
CA CYS A 111 22.16 -3.27 -10.82
C CYS A 111 21.04 -3.94 -10.04
N GLN A 112 21.40 -4.51 -8.89
CA GLN A 112 20.47 -4.97 -7.85
C GLN A 112 19.39 -5.92 -8.38
N THR A 113 19.68 -6.72 -9.42
CA THR A 113 18.69 -7.56 -10.14
C THR A 113 17.93 -8.50 -9.21
N LYS A 114 18.62 -9.16 -8.27
CA LYS A 114 18.00 -10.02 -7.24
C LYS A 114 17.00 -9.26 -6.37
N HIS A 115 17.38 -8.07 -5.90
CA HIS A 115 16.51 -7.24 -5.07
C HIS A 115 15.32 -6.68 -5.85
N ARG A 116 15.54 -6.26 -7.09
CA ARG A 116 14.49 -5.80 -8.00
C ARG A 116 13.48 -6.89 -8.34
N LYS A 117 13.94 -8.10 -8.65
CA LYS A 117 13.06 -9.25 -8.92
C LYS A 117 12.22 -9.62 -7.69
N ARG A 118 12.86 -9.65 -6.51
CA ARG A 118 12.15 -9.89 -5.24
C ARG A 118 11.13 -8.80 -4.95
N LEU A 119 11.50 -7.53 -5.12
CA LEU A 119 10.60 -6.41 -4.89
C LEU A 119 9.41 -6.45 -5.85
N THR A 120 9.65 -6.68 -7.13
CA THR A 120 8.61 -6.85 -8.17
C THR A 120 7.61 -7.94 -7.78
N GLY A 121 8.09 -9.12 -7.37
CA GLY A 121 7.22 -10.21 -6.91
C GLY A 121 6.40 -9.83 -5.67
N MET A 122 7.03 -9.19 -4.68
CA MET A 122 6.33 -8.73 -3.48
C MET A 122 5.26 -7.68 -3.81
N THR A 123 5.55 -6.75 -4.71
CA THR A 123 4.60 -5.71 -5.15
C THR A 123 3.40 -6.33 -5.87
N TYR A 124 3.60 -7.32 -6.75
CA TYR A 124 2.47 -8.04 -7.37
C TYR A 124 1.61 -8.76 -6.33
N VAL A 125 2.22 -9.49 -5.39
CA VAL A 125 1.47 -10.19 -4.32
C VAL A 125 0.68 -9.19 -3.47
N LYS A 126 1.28 -8.04 -3.13
CA LYS A 126 0.59 -6.96 -2.41
C LYS A 126 -0.60 -6.41 -3.19
N LEU A 127 -0.44 -6.12 -4.49
CA LEU A 127 -1.50 -5.60 -5.35
C LEU A 127 -2.69 -6.58 -5.43
N VAL A 128 -2.41 -7.86 -5.71
CA VAL A 128 -3.44 -8.91 -5.76
C VAL A 128 -4.14 -9.02 -4.40
N SER A 129 -3.38 -9.04 -3.32
CA SER A 129 -3.95 -9.09 -1.96
C SER A 129 -4.86 -7.90 -1.69
N ASN A 130 -4.43 -6.69 -2.05
CA ASN A 130 -5.22 -5.47 -1.89
C ASN A 130 -6.52 -5.52 -2.69
N ILE A 131 -6.50 -6.02 -3.93
CA ILE A 131 -7.71 -6.22 -4.75
C ILE A 131 -8.68 -7.18 -4.06
N VAL A 132 -8.18 -8.33 -3.59
CA VAL A 132 -9.00 -9.32 -2.86
C VAL A 132 -9.60 -8.70 -1.59
N PHE A 133 -8.81 -7.95 -0.82
CA PHE A 133 -9.31 -7.25 0.37
C PHE A 133 -10.37 -6.21 0.02
N TYR A 134 -10.18 -5.43 -1.05
CA TYR A 134 -11.16 -4.43 -1.50
C TYR A 134 -12.47 -5.07 -1.92
N LEU A 135 -12.43 -6.11 -2.75
CA LEU A 135 -13.62 -6.85 -3.18
C LEU A 135 -14.37 -7.46 -1.99
N GLY A 136 -13.63 -8.06 -1.05
CA GLY A 136 -14.21 -8.59 0.19
C GLY A 136 -14.87 -7.49 1.04
N PHE A 137 -14.23 -6.33 1.16
CA PHE A 137 -14.78 -5.21 1.91
C PHE A 137 -16.05 -4.63 1.28
N ILE A 138 -16.05 -4.44 -0.05
CA ILE A 138 -17.22 -3.99 -0.82
C ILE A 138 -18.38 -4.96 -0.62
N HIS A 139 -18.14 -6.27 -0.76
CA HIS A 139 -19.18 -7.28 -0.58
C HIS A 139 -19.85 -7.23 0.82
N VAL A 140 -19.05 -7.07 1.88
CA VAL A 140 -19.56 -6.93 3.26
C VAL A 140 -20.30 -5.60 3.46
N PHE A 141 -19.84 -4.51 2.84
CA PHE A 141 -20.50 -3.21 2.94
C PHE A 141 -21.83 -3.19 2.20
N ASP A 142 -21.86 -3.70 0.97
CA ASP A 142 -23.06 -3.76 0.13
C ASP A 142 -24.16 -4.58 0.79
N THR A 143 -23.83 -5.77 1.33
CA THR A 143 -24.80 -6.61 2.05
C THR A 143 -25.39 -5.90 3.27
N LYS A 144 -24.57 -5.19 4.06
CA LYS A 144 -25.07 -4.41 5.22
C LYS A 144 -25.91 -3.21 4.78
N MET A 145 -25.49 -2.48 3.75
CA MET A 145 -26.21 -1.33 3.22
C MET A 145 -27.56 -1.76 2.65
N PHE A 146 -27.58 -2.82 1.86
CA PHE A 146 -28.77 -3.43 1.29
C PHE A 146 -29.75 -3.89 2.38
N GLN A 147 -29.27 -4.55 3.43
CA GLN A 147 -30.12 -4.92 4.58
C GLN A 147 -30.68 -3.70 5.32
N LYS A 148 -29.90 -2.62 5.45
CA LYS A 148 -30.35 -1.36 6.07
C LYS A 148 -31.45 -0.68 5.22
N ILE A 149 -31.28 -0.69 3.90
CA ILE A 149 -32.27 -0.16 2.94
C ILE A 149 -33.54 -1.02 2.99
N LYS A 150 -33.42 -2.35 2.89
CA LYS A 150 -34.55 -3.28 3.00
C LYS A 150 -35.37 -3.06 4.28
N LYS A 151 -34.70 -2.91 5.43
CA LYS A 151 -35.36 -2.61 6.72
C LYS A 151 -36.05 -1.23 6.73
N ARG A 152 -35.49 -0.21 6.09
CA ARG A 152 -36.13 1.12 5.98
C ARG A 152 -37.37 1.08 5.08
N VAL A 153 -37.32 0.34 3.97
CA VAL A 153 -38.47 0.18 3.05
C VAL A 153 -39.61 -0.57 3.75
N GLN A 154 -39.32 -1.69 4.42
CA GLN A 154 -40.33 -2.46 5.16
C GLN A 154 -41.01 -1.65 6.27
N ARG A 155 -40.26 -0.80 7.00
CA ARG A 155 -40.84 0.07 8.05
C ARG A 155 -41.74 1.18 7.51
N ARG A 156 -41.54 1.62 6.27
CA ARG A 156 -42.42 2.62 5.62
C ARG A 156 -43.72 1.99 5.13
N ASN A 157 -43.69 0.75 4.63
CA ASN A 157 -44.90 0.02 4.21
C ASN A 157 -45.81 -0.44 5.35
N ILE A 158 -45.39 -0.34 6.62
CA ILE A 158 -46.22 -0.68 7.80
C ILE A 158 -46.92 0.57 8.38
N LYS A 159 -46.50 1.78 7.96
CA LYS A 159 -47.00 3.05 8.48
C LYS A 159 -47.86 3.85 7.47
N GLY A 160 -48.11 3.30 6.29
CA GLY A 160 -49.05 3.85 5.29
C GLY A 160 -50.08 2.79 4.96
#